data_AF-A0A1N7E004-F1
#
_entry.id   AF-A0A1N7E004-F1
#
_cell.length_a   1.000
_cell.length_b   1.000
_cell.length_c   1.000
_cell.angle_alpha   90.00
_cell.angle_beta   90.00
_cell.angle_gamma   90.00
#
_symmetry.space_group_name_H-M   'P 1'
#
loop_
_entity.id
_entity.type
_entity.pdbx_description
1 polymer ?
#
loop_
_entity_poly.entity_id
_entity_poly.type
_entity_poly.pdbx_seq_one_letter_code
_entity_poly.pdbx_strand_id
1 'polypeptide(L)'
;MVVETIPLFGPIPGGMELAVILLIAVLLFGANKIPKLARSTGEAMGEFKKGRQEVETELREMQESDSTTETRNDSAVEADAEV
;
A
#
# COMPACT_ATOMS: atom_id res chain seq x y z
N MET A 1 -23.07 -45.27 16.86
CA MET A 1 -23.12 -44.53 15.57
C MET A 1 -23.15 -43.06 15.93
N VAL A 2 -21.98 -42.41 15.93
CA VAL A 2 -21.86 -40.99 16.30
C VAL A 2 -22.12 -40.21 15.01
N VAL A 3 -23.22 -39.46 14.98
CA VAL A 3 -23.49 -38.52 13.89
C VAL A 3 -22.59 -37.33 14.16
N GLU A 4 -21.42 -37.28 13.51
CA GLU A 4 -20.63 -36.06 13.45
C GLU A 4 -21.43 -35.03 12.64
N THR A 5 -22.07 -34.11 13.36
CA THR A 5 -22.65 -32.89 12.79
C THR A 5 -21.49 -32.00 12.33
N ILE A 6 -20.90 -32.31 11.19
CA ILE A 6 -20.05 -31.36 10.49
C ILE A 6 -20.98 -30.21 10.08
N PRO A 7 -20.82 -29.00 10.64
CA PRO A 7 -21.63 -27.87 10.21
C PRO A 7 -21.47 -27.71 8.70
N LEU A 8 -22.59 -27.76 7.97
CA LEU A 8 -22.67 -27.48 6.52
C LEU A 8 -22.26 -26.02 6.18
N PHE A 9 -21.92 -25.23 7.20
CA PHE A 9 -21.11 -24.03 7.12
C PHE A 9 -19.66 -24.40 6.72
N GLY A 10 -19.46 -24.73 5.44
CA GLY A 10 -18.11 -24.78 4.88
C GLY A 10 -17.38 -23.43 5.08
N PRO A 11 -16.04 -23.39 4.95
CA PRO A 11 -15.24 -22.18 5.21
C PRO A 11 -15.55 -21.00 4.29
N ILE A 12 -16.35 -21.21 3.23
CA ILE A 12 -16.79 -20.17 2.32
C ILE A 12 -18.31 -20.09 2.37
N PRO A 13 -18.88 -19.11 3.12
CA PRO A 13 -20.30 -18.81 3.01
C PRO A 13 -20.64 -18.48 1.56
N GLY A 14 -21.70 -19.09 1.03
CA GLY A 14 -22.22 -18.75 -0.29
C GLY A 14 -22.72 -17.29 -0.35
N GLY A 15 -23.15 -16.87 -1.54
CA GLY A 15 -23.61 -15.50 -1.77
C GLY A 15 -24.79 -15.09 -0.87
N MET A 16 -25.65 -16.05 -0.50
CA MET A 16 -26.79 -15.79 0.37
C MET A 16 -26.39 -15.61 1.83
N GLU A 17 -25.47 -16.43 2.34
CA GLU A 17 -24.95 -16.32 3.69
C GLU A 17 -24.19 -15.01 3.88
N LEU A 18 -23.39 -14.59 2.89
CA LEU A 18 -22.74 -13.27 2.90
C LEU A 18 -23.75 -12.12 2.91
N ALA A 19 -24.85 -12.22 2.16
CA ALA A 19 -25.90 -11.21 2.17
C ALA A 19 -26.57 -11.09 3.55
N VAL A 20 -26.79 -12.20 4.24
CA VAL A 20 -27.35 -12.20 5.61
C VAL A 20 -26.37 -11.58 6.62
N ILE A 21 -25.08 -11.93 6.53
CA ILE A 21 -24.04 -11.34 7.39
C ILE A 21 -23.95 -9.82 7.14
N LEU A 22 -23.96 -9.40 5.86
CA LEU A 22 -23.96 -8.00 5.48
C LEU A 22 -25.18 -7.26 6.03
N LEU A 23 -26.36 -7.86 5.96
CA LEU A 23 -27.59 -7.29 6.51
C LEU A 23 -27.48 -7.07 8.03
N ILE A 24 -26.98 -8.07 8.77
CA ILE A 24 -26.75 -7.96 10.22
C ILE A 24 -25.73 -6.85 10.51
N ALA A 25 -24.62 -6.79 9.77
CA ALA A 25 -23.62 -5.75 9.93
C ALA A 25 -24.21 -4.35 9.66
N VAL A 26 -25.06 -4.21 8.64
CA VAL A 26 -25.78 -2.97 8.34
C VAL A 26 -26.76 -2.58 9.45
N LEU A 27 -27.43 -3.54 10.11
CA LEU A 27 -28.31 -3.25 11.25
C LEU A 27 -27.53 -2.78 12.48
N LEU A 28 -26.36 -3.37 12.75
CA LEU A 28 -25.52 -3.02 13.89
C LEU A 28 -24.79 -1.67 13.71
N PHE A 29 -24.21 -1.45 12.52
CA PHE A 29 -23.39 -0.28 12.24
C PHE A 29 -24.15 0.84 11.53
N GLY A 30 -25.28 0.53 10.89
CA GLY A 30 -26.07 1.43 10.06
C GLY A 30 -25.64 1.43 8.58
N ALA A 31 -26.61 1.53 7.66
CA ALA A 31 -26.38 1.53 6.21
C ALA A 31 -25.43 2.63 5.73
N ASN A 32 -25.36 3.75 6.45
CA ASN A 32 -24.51 4.90 6.10
C ASN A 32 -23.08 4.79 6.66
N LYS A 33 -22.81 3.93 7.64
CA LYS A 33 -21.53 3.92 8.36
C LYS A 33 -20.45 3.20 7.56
N ILE A 34 -20.75 2.03 7.00
CA ILE A 34 -19.80 1.26 6.17
C ILE A 34 -19.34 2.05 4.93
N PRO A 35 -20.23 2.66 4.11
CA PRO A 35 -19.81 3.44 2.95
C PRO A 35 -19.02 4.69 3.33
N LYS A 36 -19.40 5.36 4.43
CA LYS A 36 -18.71 6.56 4.91
C LYS A 36 -17.29 6.24 5.38
N LEU A 37 -17.12 5.13 6.11
CA LEU A 37 -15.80 4.65 6.52
C LEU A 37 -14.95 4.29 5.30
N ALA A 38 -15.49 3.49 4.38
CA ALA A 38 -14.80 3.10 3.15
C ALA A 38 -14.33 4.32 2.34
N ARG A 39 -15.17 5.36 2.23
CA ARG A 39 -14.80 6.61 1.55
C ARG A 39 -13.66 7.34 2.26
N SER A 40 -13.78 7.59 3.56
CA SER A 40 -12.74 8.31 4.32
C SER A 40 -11.41 7.54 4.38
N THR A 41 -11.47 6.22 4.54
CA THR A 41 -10.29 5.36 4.52
C THR A 41 -9.70 5.29 3.11
N GLY A 42 -10.53 5.24 2.07
CA GLY A 42 -10.09 5.26 0.68
C GLY A 42 -9.39 6.56 0.30
N GLU A 43 -9.95 7.71 0.71
CA GLU A 43 -9.34 9.04 0.52
C GLU A 43 -7.99 9.11 1.24
N ALA A 44 -7.91 8.70 2.52
CA ALA A 44 -6.66 8.67 3.27
C ALA A 44 -5.61 7.73 2.65
N MET A 45 -6.02 6.54 2.21
CA MET A 45 -5.13 5.57 1.56
C MET A 45 -4.63 6.07 0.20
N GLY A 46 -5.47 6.82 -0.53
CA GLY A 46 -5.12 7.46 -1.80
C GLY A 46 -4.04 8.52 -1.65
N GLU A 47 -4.25 9.48 -0.74
CA GLU A 47 -3.26 10.52 -0.43
C GLU A 47 -1.98 9.92 0.14
N PHE A 48 -2.08 8.89 0.99
CA PHE A 48 -0.92 8.17 1.50
C PHE A 48 -0.10 7.54 0.37
N LYS A 49 -0.75 6.85 -0.58
CA LYS A 49 -0.06 6.23 -1.72
C LYS A 49 0.64 7.27 -2.60
N LYS A 50 0.00 8.41 -2.84
CA LYS A 50 0.57 9.53 -3.61
C LYS A 50 1.82 10.09 -2.91
N GLY A 51 1.72 10.41 -1.62
CA GLY A 51 2.87 10.89 -0.84
C GLY A 51 4.02 9.88 -0.79
N ARG A 52 3.73 8.57 -0.71
CA ARG A 52 4.79 7.54 -0.78
C ARG A 52 5.53 7.54 -2.13
N GLN A 53 4.80 7.74 -3.22
CA GLN A 53 5.37 7.75 -4.57
C GLN A 53 6.23 9.00 -4.82
N GLU A 54 5.79 10.17 -4.33
CA GLU A 54 6.58 11.40 -4.36
C GLU A 54 7.89 11.23 -3.59
N VAL A 55 7.83 10.70 -2.36
CA VAL A 55 9.02 10.44 -1.53
C VAL A 55 9.97 9.44 -2.20
N GLU A 56 9.46 8.36 -2.80
CA GLU A 56 10.29 7.40 -3.55
C GLU A 56 10.99 8.05 -4.76
N THR A 57 10.30 8.97 -5.43
CA THR A 57 10.82 9.69 -6.59
C THR A 57 11.93 10.68 -6.16
N GLU A 58 11.68 11.47 -5.12
CA GLU A 58 12.69 12.38 -4.54
C GLU A 58 13.93 11.61 -4.05
N LEU A 59 13.74 10.50 -3.33
CA LEU A 59 14.85 9.65 -2.87
C LEU A 59 15.69 9.11 -4.02
N ARG A 60 15.06 8.79 -5.16
CA ARG A 60 15.76 8.29 -6.36
C ARG A 60 16.53 9.40 -7.07
N GLU A 61 15.94 10.59 -7.20
CA GLU A 61 16.60 11.77 -7.77
C GLU A 61 17.80 12.21 -6.93
N MET A 62 17.69 12.17 -5.59
CA MET A 62 18.80 12.45 -4.68
C MET A 62 19.97 11.45 -4.87
N GLN A 63 19.67 10.16 -4.99
CA GLN A 63 20.67 9.11 -5.20
C GLN A 63 21.40 9.25 -6.55
N GLU A 64 20.69 9.67 -7.59
CA GLU A 64 21.26 9.89 -8.91
C GLU A 64 22.16 11.15 -8.93
N SER A 65 21.77 12.18 -8.17
CA SER A 65 22.49 13.46 -8.05
C SER A 65 23.85 13.33 -7.35
N ASP A 66 23.97 12.47 -6.32
CA ASP A 66 25.24 12.23 -5.63
C ASP A 66 26.24 11.43 -6.49
N SER A 67 25.76 10.57 -7.40
CA SER A 67 26.63 9.73 -8.24
C SER A 67 27.38 10.49 -9.36
N THR A 68 26.95 11.71 -9.71
CA THR A 68 27.53 12.49 -10.82
C THR A 68 28.70 13.39 -10.39
N THR A 69 28.91 13.60 -9.09
CA THR A 69 29.93 14.54 -8.60
C THR A 69 31.32 13.90 -8.42
N GLU A 70 31.44 12.58 -8.23
CA GLU A 70 32.73 11.93 -7.94
C GLU A 70 33.62 11.62 -9.16
N THR A 71 33.12 11.62 -10.40
CA THR A 71 33.94 11.20 -11.57
C THR A 71 34.81 12.31 -12.18
N ARG A 72 34.69 13.58 -11.78
CA ARG A 72 35.35 14.71 -12.49
C ARG A 72 36.63 15.27 -11.83
N ASN A 73 37.10 14.74 -10.70
CA ASN A 73 38.24 15.34 -9.98
C ASN A 73 39.58 14.57 -10.05
N ASP A 74 39.61 13.34 -10.56
CA ASP A 74 40.88 12.57 -10.65
C ASP A 74 41.68 12.80 -11.94
N SER A 75 41.16 13.55 -12.93
CA SER A 75 41.82 13.69 -14.25
C SER A 75 42.63 14.98 -14.44
N ALA A 76 42.71 15.86 -13.43
CA ALA A 76 43.36 17.17 -13.58
C ALA A 76 44.71 17.31 -12.85
N VAL A 77 45.15 16.32 -12.05
CA VAL A 77 46.34 16.45 -11.18
C VAL A 77 47.64 15.96 -11.83
N GLU A 78 47.59 15.27 -12.99
CA GLU A 78 48.81 14.68 -13.60
C GLU A 78 49.50 15.57 -14.66
N ALA A 79 49.00 16.78 -14.96
CA ALA A 79 49.52 17.61 -16.05
C ALA A 79 50.62 18.63 -15.66
N ASP A 80 50.98 18.78 -14.39
CA ASP A 80 51.90 19.85 -13.91
C ASP A 80 53.20 19.34 -13.25
N ALA A 81 53.56 18.06 -13.43
CA ALA A 81 54.74 17.46 -12.77
C ALA A 81 55.88 17.05 -13.72
N GLU A 82 55.79 17.33 -15.02
CA GLU A 82 56.87 17.03 -15.97
C GLU A 82 57.28 18.27 -16.79
N VAL A 83 57.87 19.27 -16.10
CA VAL A 83 58.74 20.30 -16.69
C VAL A 83 59.95 20.52 -15.80
#